data_AF-A0A2A4T3V7-F1
#
_entry.id   AF-A0A2A4T3V7-F1
#
_cell.length_a   1.000
_cell.length_b   1.000
_cell.length_c   1.000
_cell.angle_alpha   90.00
_cell.angle_beta   90.00
_cell.angle_gamma   90.00
#
_symmetry.space_group_name_H-M   'P 1'
#
loop_
_entity.id
_entity.type
_entity.pdbx_description
1 polymer ?
#
loop_
_entity_poly.entity_id
_entity_poly.type
_entity_poly.pdbx_seq_one_letter_code
_entity_poly.pdbx_strand_id
1 'polypeptide(L)'
;MKTKICKKGRIHCNKERDINEFYEGKNQCKDCANKQRKEPKKEKEILPEGMKRCSGRGDNHCNEVKLIEEFVKNSRKPGEYLCQCKDCKRISCEKWRENNPEKIKEYIKQYYENNKENILLKSKIWEEENKEYRKNYTKQWKKDNKEHVRSYENTYNKQRRENDLGYKILGNLRGRLTKIFNGNPKDKTTMELTDCTIEFLVKYLRNGYYNEMKDDNYGTYWVIDHIIPCALFDLTNPEHQKICFHWTNLQPLTWQDNNDKGTKLDWKRNSNTTEQIP
;
A
#
# COMPACT_ATOMS: atom_id res chain seq x y z
N MET A 1 58.36 45.68 -6.96
CA MET A 1 57.06 46.30 -6.65
C MET A 1 55.96 45.27 -6.89
N LYS A 2 54.93 45.20 -6.03
CA LYS A 2 53.82 44.23 -6.22
C LYS A 2 52.82 44.82 -7.22
N THR A 3 52.53 44.10 -8.29
CA THR A 3 51.64 44.53 -9.38
C THR A 3 50.35 43.70 -9.42
N LYS A 4 49.32 44.22 -10.08
CA LYS A 4 48.00 43.59 -10.22
C LYS A 4 47.30 44.06 -11.50
N ILE A 5 46.53 43.17 -12.13
CA ILE A 5 45.73 43.49 -13.34
C ILE A 5 44.37 44.08 -12.96
N CYS A 6 44.03 45.22 -13.56
CA CYS A 6 42.71 45.86 -13.46
C CYS A 6 41.68 45.15 -14.37
N LYS A 7 40.93 44.19 -13.82
CA LYS A 7 39.99 43.32 -14.57
C LYS A 7 38.56 43.25 -14.02
N LYS A 8 38.20 44.08 -13.04
CA LYS A 8 36.83 44.16 -12.50
C LYS A 8 36.27 45.57 -12.59
N GLY A 9 34.95 45.68 -12.63
CA GLY A 9 34.21 46.95 -12.77
C GLY A 9 33.56 47.09 -14.15
N ARG A 10 32.58 48.00 -14.27
CA ARG A 10 31.95 48.31 -15.57
C ARG A 10 32.94 48.98 -16.52
N ILE A 11 33.81 49.83 -15.97
CA ILE A 11 34.99 50.35 -16.67
C ILE A 11 36.23 49.70 -16.09
N HIS A 12 37.05 49.07 -16.92
CA HIS A 12 38.35 48.52 -16.54
C HIS A 12 39.33 48.65 -17.71
N CYS A 13 40.64 48.65 -17.43
CA CYS A 13 41.65 48.88 -18.47
C CYS A 13 42.42 47.62 -18.88
N ASN A 14 42.26 46.49 -18.19
CA ASN A 14 43.00 45.24 -18.42
C ASN A 14 44.53 45.39 -18.42
N LYS A 15 45.05 46.48 -17.81
CA LYS A 15 46.49 46.74 -17.68
C LYS A 15 46.99 46.26 -16.32
N GLU A 16 48.23 45.79 -16.30
CA GLU A 16 48.99 45.57 -15.08
C GLU A 16 49.39 46.93 -14.48
N ARG A 17 49.13 47.11 -13.19
CA ARG A 17 49.32 48.35 -12.44
C ARG A 17 49.92 48.05 -11.07
N ASP A 18 50.59 49.03 -10.48
CA ASP A 18 51.09 48.90 -9.11
C ASP A 18 49.93 48.72 -8.12
N ILE A 19 50.12 47.90 -7.09
CA ILE A 19 49.07 47.61 -6.10
C ILE A 19 48.56 48.88 -5.39
N ASN A 20 49.39 49.92 -5.24
CA ASN A 20 49.00 51.20 -4.64
C ASN A 20 48.00 51.98 -5.51
N GLU A 21 47.87 51.63 -6.79
CA GLU A 21 46.85 52.18 -7.69
C GLU A 21 45.46 51.53 -7.51
N PHE A 22 45.31 50.59 -6.57
CA PHE A 22 44.04 49.95 -6.24
C PHE A 22 43.53 50.41 -4.87
N TYR A 23 42.22 50.31 -4.65
CA TYR A 23 41.66 50.34 -3.31
C TYR A 23 41.85 48.98 -2.63
N GLU A 24 41.95 48.95 -1.30
CA GLU A 24 42.15 47.71 -0.54
C GLU A 24 41.05 46.68 -0.85
N GLY A 25 41.48 45.43 -1.12
CA GLY A 25 40.57 44.35 -1.51
C GLY A 25 39.87 44.50 -2.87
N LYS A 26 40.18 45.53 -3.67
CA LYS A 26 39.57 45.74 -4.99
C LYS A 26 40.46 45.26 -6.15
N ASN A 27 39.81 44.86 -7.24
CA ASN A 27 40.43 44.39 -8.49
C ASN A 27 40.22 45.39 -9.65
N GLN A 28 39.91 46.64 -9.32
CA GLN A 28 39.73 47.78 -10.23
C GLN A 28 40.67 48.89 -9.76
N CYS A 29 41.46 49.46 -10.67
CA CYS A 29 42.33 50.58 -10.32
C CYS A 29 41.53 51.86 -10.04
N LYS A 30 42.12 52.77 -9.26
CA LYS A 30 41.53 54.05 -8.85
C LYS A 30 41.06 54.88 -10.04
N ASP A 31 41.83 54.92 -11.14
CA ASP A 31 41.45 55.65 -12.36
C ASP A 31 40.18 55.10 -13.00
N CYS A 32 40.10 53.78 -13.18
CA CYS A 32 38.93 53.13 -13.76
C CYS A 32 37.70 53.29 -12.86
N ALA A 33 37.88 53.19 -11.54
CA ALA A 33 36.81 53.43 -10.57
C ALA A 33 36.32 54.89 -10.63
N ASN A 34 37.23 55.87 -10.75
CA ASN A 34 36.89 57.28 -10.86
C ASN A 34 36.20 57.61 -12.19
N LYS A 35 36.65 57.04 -13.32
CA LYS A 35 35.95 57.14 -14.60
C LYS A 35 34.53 56.61 -14.50
N GLN A 36 34.35 55.46 -13.86
CA GLN A 36 33.03 54.85 -13.66
C GLN A 36 32.13 55.68 -12.74
N ARG A 37 32.68 56.41 -11.77
CA ARG A 37 31.90 57.33 -10.92
C ARG A 37 31.43 58.57 -11.67
N LYS A 38 32.19 59.00 -12.68
CA LYS A 38 31.84 60.13 -13.55
C LYS A 38 30.86 59.76 -14.66
N GLU A 39 30.62 58.47 -14.93
CA GLU A 39 29.57 58.06 -15.86
C GLU A 39 28.19 58.50 -15.36
N PRO A 40 27.33 59.04 -16.24
CA PRO A 40 25.97 59.34 -15.88
C PRO A 40 25.29 58.07 -15.36
N LYS A 41 24.58 58.20 -14.23
CA LYS A 41 23.74 57.09 -13.75
C LYS A 41 22.66 56.84 -14.80
N LYS A 42 22.38 55.56 -15.09
CA LYS A 42 21.21 55.20 -15.91
C LYS A 42 19.98 55.86 -15.29
N GLU A 43 19.16 56.49 -16.13
CA GLU A 43 17.89 57.05 -15.72
C GLU A 43 17.03 55.96 -15.09
N LYS A 44 16.35 56.31 -13.99
CA LYS A 44 15.41 55.40 -13.36
C LYS A 44 14.16 55.34 -14.22
N GLU A 45 13.69 54.14 -14.49
CA GLU A 45 12.39 53.93 -15.09
C GLU A 45 11.30 54.51 -14.19
N ILE A 46 10.43 55.34 -14.76
CA ILE A 46 9.25 55.90 -14.09
C ILE A 46 8.05 55.09 -14.58
N LEU A 47 7.44 54.33 -13.68
CA LEU A 47 6.22 53.55 -13.96
C LEU A 47 5.00 54.26 -13.36
N PRO A 48 3.79 54.05 -13.92
CA PRO A 48 2.56 54.51 -13.31
C PRO A 48 2.39 54.01 -11.87
N GLU A 49 1.66 54.76 -11.06
CA GLU A 49 1.32 54.35 -9.69
C GLU A 49 0.60 52.99 -9.70
N GLY A 50 0.95 52.11 -8.77
CA GLY A 50 0.42 50.75 -8.71
C GLY A 50 1.02 49.76 -9.72
N MET A 51 1.90 50.19 -10.63
CA MET A 51 2.58 49.30 -11.57
C MET A 51 4.03 48.99 -11.17
N LYS A 52 4.45 47.77 -11.46
CA LYS A 52 5.80 47.28 -11.16
C LYS A 52 6.30 46.37 -12.28
N ARG A 53 7.58 46.48 -12.63
CA ARG A 53 8.24 45.57 -13.57
C ARG A 53 8.72 44.30 -12.89
N CYS A 54 8.36 43.15 -13.45
CA CYS A 54 8.86 41.84 -13.05
C CYS A 54 10.36 41.74 -13.34
N SER A 55 11.17 41.92 -12.31
CA SER A 55 12.63 41.92 -12.40
C SER A 55 13.18 40.81 -11.52
N GLY A 56 14.02 39.95 -12.08
CA GLY A 56 14.61 38.82 -11.38
C GLY A 56 16.07 38.63 -11.76
N ARG A 57 16.74 37.69 -11.10
CA ARG A 57 18.06 37.21 -11.57
C ARG A 57 17.85 35.99 -12.47
N GLY A 58 18.59 35.92 -13.57
CA GLY A 58 18.51 34.82 -14.54
C GLY A 58 17.14 34.75 -15.23
N ASP A 59 16.79 33.59 -15.77
CA ASP A 59 15.62 33.42 -16.65
C ASP A 59 14.27 33.27 -15.91
N ASN A 60 14.24 33.52 -14.60
CA ASN A 60 13.06 33.36 -13.75
C ASN A 60 12.26 34.68 -13.59
N HIS A 61 12.11 35.45 -14.66
CA HIS A 61 11.27 36.65 -14.70
C HIS A 61 10.80 36.93 -16.14
N CYS A 62 9.63 37.55 -16.30
CA CYS A 62 9.06 37.86 -17.62
C CYS A 62 9.40 39.27 -18.12
N ASN A 63 10.01 40.12 -17.28
CA ASN A 63 10.30 41.53 -17.58
C ASN A 63 9.07 42.40 -17.91
N GLU A 64 7.85 41.89 -17.74
CA GLU A 64 6.61 42.63 -17.99
C GLU A 64 6.29 43.63 -16.87
N VAL A 65 5.65 44.74 -17.22
CA VAL A 65 5.05 45.68 -16.27
C VAL A 65 3.66 45.17 -15.91
N LYS A 66 3.43 44.98 -14.62
CA LYS A 66 2.22 44.35 -14.06
C LYS A 66 1.71 45.15 -12.88
N LEU A 67 0.46 44.91 -12.51
CA LEU A 67 -0.12 45.48 -11.29
C LEU A 67 0.64 44.94 -10.06
N ILE A 68 0.80 45.78 -9.05
CA ILE A 68 1.55 45.42 -7.84
C ILE A 68 0.91 44.22 -7.12
N GLU A 69 -0.41 44.02 -7.19
CA GLU A 69 -1.07 42.86 -6.59
C GLU A 69 -0.73 41.54 -7.28
N GLU A 70 -0.21 41.56 -8.51
CA GLU A 70 0.25 40.36 -9.23
C GLU A 70 1.63 39.90 -8.76
N PHE A 71 2.24 40.64 -7.83
CA PHE A 71 3.52 40.27 -7.22
C PHE A 71 3.30 39.53 -5.91
N VAL A 72 4.29 38.70 -5.57
CA VAL A 72 4.29 37.94 -4.33
C VAL A 72 4.59 38.88 -3.17
N LYS A 73 3.79 38.85 -2.11
CA LYS A 73 4.04 39.63 -0.89
C LYS A 73 5.36 39.20 -0.24
N ASN A 74 6.12 40.17 0.27
CA ASN A 74 7.38 39.89 0.94
C ASN A 74 7.13 39.50 2.40
N SER A 75 7.37 38.22 2.73
CA SER A 75 7.19 37.73 4.11
C SER A 75 8.17 38.35 5.11
N ARG A 76 9.33 38.86 4.66
CA ARG A 76 10.32 39.51 5.53
C ARG A 76 10.05 40.99 5.77
N LYS A 77 9.25 41.60 4.90
CA LYS A 77 8.91 43.02 4.94
C LYS A 77 7.43 43.18 4.64
N PRO A 78 6.58 43.05 5.66
CA PRO A 78 5.13 43.20 5.49
C PRO A 78 4.80 44.54 4.82
N GLY A 79 3.88 44.51 3.85
CA GLY A 79 3.52 45.68 3.03
C GLY A 79 4.35 45.86 1.76
N GLU A 80 5.51 45.20 1.64
CA GLU A 80 6.30 45.21 0.41
C GLU A 80 5.99 43.99 -0.49
N TYR A 81 6.28 44.15 -1.78
CA TYR A 81 6.14 43.09 -2.78
C TYR A 81 7.52 42.68 -3.31
N LEU A 82 7.70 41.40 -3.60
CA LEU A 82 8.90 40.87 -4.25
C LEU A 82 9.07 41.44 -5.67
N CYS A 83 10.27 41.31 -6.23
CA CYS A 83 10.59 41.77 -7.57
C CYS A 83 10.04 40.85 -8.68
N GLN A 84 9.66 39.62 -8.34
CA GLN A 84 9.08 38.64 -9.26
C GLN A 84 7.55 38.61 -9.14
N CYS A 85 6.85 38.50 -10.27
CA CYS A 85 5.41 38.25 -10.30
C CYS A 85 5.08 36.82 -9.81
N LYS A 86 3.82 36.58 -9.44
CA LYS A 86 3.33 35.29 -8.95
C LYS A 86 3.59 34.15 -9.93
N ASP A 87 3.42 34.39 -11.23
CA ASP A 87 3.65 33.36 -12.27
C ASP A 87 5.12 32.95 -12.37
N CYS A 88 6.03 33.93 -12.46
CA CYS A 88 7.46 33.65 -12.50
C CYS A 88 7.92 32.95 -11.22
N LYS A 89 7.33 33.29 -10.07
CA LYS A 89 7.61 32.60 -8.82
C LYS A 89 7.10 31.15 -8.84
N ARG A 90 5.89 30.90 -9.35
CA ARG A 90 5.31 29.57 -9.50
C ARG A 90 6.17 28.68 -10.40
N ILE A 91 6.52 29.16 -11.60
CA ILE A 91 7.39 28.45 -12.55
C ILE A 91 8.76 28.14 -11.92
N SER A 92 9.35 29.12 -11.23
CA SER A 92 10.63 28.90 -10.55
C SER A 92 10.53 27.86 -9.43
N CYS A 93 9.42 27.85 -8.68
CA CYS A 93 9.18 26.86 -7.63
C CYS A 93 8.94 25.46 -8.21
N GLU A 94 8.23 25.35 -9.32
CA GLU A 94 8.01 24.09 -10.05
C GLU A 94 9.33 23.52 -10.57
N LYS A 95 10.11 24.31 -11.30
CA LYS A 95 11.47 23.92 -11.75
C LYS A 95 12.36 23.50 -10.59
N TRP A 96 12.27 24.20 -9.45
CA TRP A 96 13.05 23.80 -8.27
C TRP A 96 12.59 22.45 -7.74
N ARG A 97 11.27 22.18 -7.72
CA ARG A 97 10.73 20.91 -7.25
C ARG A 97 11.15 19.74 -8.13
N GLU A 98 11.06 19.91 -9.45
CA GLU A 98 11.50 18.91 -10.44
C GLU A 98 12.99 18.59 -10.33
N ASN A 99 13.82 19.61 -10.09
CA ASN A 99 15.28 19.44 -9.94
C ASN A 99 15.70 18.98 -8.53
N ASN A 100 14.80 18.92 -7.56
CA ASN A 100 15.13 18.55 -6.17
C ASN A 100 14.13 17.53 -5.58
N PRO A 101 13.84 16.40 -6.26
CA PRO A 101 12.86 15.41 -5.80
C PRO A 101 13.24 14.81 -4.45
N GLU A 102 14.53 14.53 -4.23
CA GLU A 102 15.01 13.97 -2.96
C GLU A 102 14.81 14.92 -1.77
N LYS A 103 15.02 16.23 -1.97
CA LYS A 103 14.77 17.21 -0.91
C LYS A 103 13.28 17.32 -0.56
N ILE A 104 12.40 17.18 -1.56
CA ILE A 104 10.96 17.17 -1.32
C ILE A 104 10.58 15.92 -0.55
N LYS A 105 11.08 14.76 -0.97
CA LYS A 105 10.81 13.48 -0.31
C LYS A 105 11.23 13.52 1.15
N GLU A 106 12.43 14.01 1.42
CA GLU A 106 12.95 14.19 2.77
C GLU A 106 12.10 15.17 3.59
N TYR A 107 11.73 16.32 3.00
CA TYR A 107 10.85 17.28 3.66
C TYR A 107 9.48 16.68 4.01
N ILE A 108 8.85 15.95 3.08
CA ILE A 108 7.55 15.30 3.30
C ILE A 108 7.67 14.26 4.42
N LYS A 109 8.76 13.48 4.41
CA LYS A 109 9.04 12.49 5.46
C LYS A 109 9.16 13.17 6.83
N GLN A 110 9.98 14.20 6.95
CA GLN A 110 10.15 14.95 8.20
C GLN A 110 8.84 15.61 8.65
N TYR A 111 8.06 16.16 7.72
CA TYR A 111 6.75 16.71 8.02
C TYR A 111 5.80 15.65 8.57
N TYR A 112 5.76 14.47 7.94
CA TYR A 112 4.94 13.35 8.43
C TYR A 112 5.41 12.89 9.81
N GLU A 113 6.71 12.71 10.04
CA GLU A 113 7.26 12.30 11.33
C GLU A 113 6.91 13.30 12.43
N ASN A 114 7.12 14.60 12.19
CA ASN A 114 6.84 15.66 13.14
C ASN A 114 5.34 15.85 13.44
N ASN A 115 4.46 15.42 12.53
CA ASN A 115 3.00 15.60 12.66
C ASN A 115 2.25 14.26 12.77
N LYS A 116 2.96 13.14 12.93
CA LYS A 116 2.41 11.78 12.83
C LYS A 116 1.24 11.59 13.77
N GLU A 117 1.41 11.98 15.03
CA GLU A 117 0.38 11.83 16.06
C GLU A 117 -0.88 12.61 15.70
N ASN A 118 -0.74 13.86 15.24
CA ASN A 118 -1.88 14.69 14.86
C ASN A 118 -2.59 14.15 13.61
N ILE A 119 -1.83 13.65 12.63
CA ILE A 119 -2.38 13.04 11.41
C ILE A 119 -3.17 11.79 11.78
N LEU A 120 -2.60 10.91 12.60
CA LEU A 120 -3.27 9.68 13.04
C LEU A 120 -4.50 9.97 13.89
N LEU A 121 -4.43 10.95 14.80
CA LEU A 121 -5.57 11.36 15.61
C LEU A 121 -6.72 11.88 14.75
N LYS A 122 -6.44 12.79 13.81
CA LYS A 122 -7.44 13.30 12.87
C LYS A 122 -8.03 12.20 12.01
N SER A 123 -7.21 11.27 11.54
CA SER A 123 -7.68 10.10 10.79
C SER A 123 -8.64 9.27 11.65
N LYS A 124 -8.29 8.97 12.89
CA LYS A 124 -9.13 8.17 13.80
C LYS A 124 -10.47 8.85 14.08
N ILE A 125 -10.46 10.14 14.41
CA ILE A 125 -11.68 10.94 14.63
C ILE A 125 -12.56 10.88 13.38
N TRP A 126 -11.98 11.10 12.20
CA TRP A 126 -12.72 11.02 10.94
C TRP A 126 -13.32 9.63 10.70
N GLU A 127 -12.57 8.56 10.97
CA GLU A 127 -13.06 7.19 10.83
C GLU A 127 -14.23 6.87 11.76
N GLU A 128 -14.18 7.38 13.00
CA GLU A 128 -15.24 7.21 14.01
C GLU A 128 -16.50 8.01 13.62
N GLU A 129 -16.34 9.28 13.25
CA GLU A 129 -17.44 10.15 12.83
C GLU A 129 -18.08 9.70 11.50
N ASN A 130 -17.29 9.13 10.58
CA ASN A 130 -17.73 8.74 9.23
C ASN A 130 -17.90 7.22 9.09
N LYS A 131 -18.10 6.50 10.20
CA LYS A 131 -18.25 5.04 10.21
C LYS A 131 -19.38 4.55 9.30
N GLU A 132 -20.53 5.23 9.34
CA GLU A 132 -21.69 4.86 8.52
C GLU A 132 -21.45 5.19 7.04
N TYR A 133 -20.90 6.36 6.74
CA TYR A 133 -20.51 6.75 5.38
C TYR A 133 -19.57 5.69 4.77
N ARG A 134 -18.53 5.28 5.49
CA ARG A 134 -17.61 4.22 5.03
C ARG A 134 -18.32 2.91 4.77
N LYS A 135 -19.20 2.48 5.67
CA LYS A 135 -19.97 1.24 5.50
C LYS A 135 -20.82 1.29 4.23
N ASN A 136 -21.51 2.41 4.00
CA ASN A 136 -22.34 2.62 2.83
C ASN A 136 -21.50 2.71 1.55
N TYR A 137 -20.38 3.43 1.59
CA TYR A 137 -19.43 3.51 0.49
C TYR A 137 -18.88 2.13 0.10
N THR A 138 -18.40 1.34 1.06
CA THR A 138 -17.92 -0.03 0.81
C THR A 138 -19.02 -0.92 0.24
N LYS A 139 -20.25 -0.82 0.77
CA LYS A 139 -21.40 -1.58 0.25
C LYS A 139 -21.69 -1.22 -1.20
N GLN A 140 -21.70 0.07 -1.52
CA GLN A 140 -21.94 0.56 -2.87
C GLN A 140 -20.81 0.15 -3.82
N TRP A 141 -19.55 0.35 -3.42
CA TRP A 141 -18.39 -0.09 -4.20
C TRP A 141 -18.44 -1.59 -4.52
N LYS A 142 -18.78 -2.44 -3.55
CA LYS A 142 -18.93 -3.90 -3.79
C LYS A 142 -20.05 -4.22 -4.78
N LYS A 143 -21.14 -3.46 -4.75
CA LYS A 143 -22.26 -3.61 -5.68
C LYS A 143 -21.86 -3.22 -7.10
N ASP A 144 -21.17 -2.09 -7.24
CA ASP A 144 -20.74 -1.55 -8.54
C ASP A 144 -19.59 -2.37 -9.14
N ASN A 145 -18.75 -2.97 -8.30
CA ASN A 145 -17.60 -3.78 -8.70
C ASN A 145 -17.84 -5.28 -8.48
N LYS A 146 -19.08 -5.74 -8.67
CA LYS A 146 -19.50 -7.12 -8.35
C LYS A 146 -18.63 -8.18 -9.04
N GLU A 147 -18.28 -7.98 -10.32
CA GLU A 147 -17.45 -8.93 -11.07
C GLU A 147 -16.02 -9.00 -10.53
N HIS A 148 -15.43 -7.84 -10.22
CA HIS A 148 -14.11 -7.77 -9.61
C HIS A 148 -14.09 -8.48 -8.25
N VAL A 149 -15.08 -8.20 -7.39
CA VAL A 149 -15.22 -8.86 -6.08
C VAL A 149 -15.34 -10.37 -6.26
N ARG A 150 -16.21 -10.83 -7.16
CA ARG A 150 -16.41 -12.26 -7.43
C ARG A 150 -15.14 -12.93 -7.95
N SER A 151 -14.43 -12.29 -8.87
CA SER A 151 -13.18 -12.80 -9.43
C SER A 151 -12.10 -12.94 -8.34
N TYR A 152 -11.97 -11.91 -7.51
CA TYR A 152 -11.05 -11.91 -6.38
C TYR A 152 -11.41 -13.01 -5.35
N GLU A 153 -12.67 -13.11 -4.94
CA GLU A 153 -13.16 -14.11 -4.00
C GLU A 153 -12.96 -15.54 -4.54
N ASN A 154 -13.23 -15.79 -5.82
CA ASN A 154 -12.99 -17.08 -6.45
C ASN A 154 -11.50 -17.45 -6.42
N THR A 155 -10.64 -16.49 -6.76
CA THR A 155 -9.18 -16.70 -6.77
C THR A 155 -8.66 -16.98 -5.36
N TYR A 156 -9.05 -16.16 -4.38
CA TYR A 156 -8.70 -16.34 -2.97
C TYR A 156 -9.18 -17.70 -2.44
N ASN A 157 -10.45 -18.06 -2.70
CA ASN A 157 -11.01 -19.34 -2.26
C ASN A 157 -10.31 -20.53 -2.90
N LYS A 158 -9.96 -20.44 -4.19
CA LYS A 158 -9.20 -21.49 -4.88
C LYS A 158 -7.83 -21.67 -4.23
N GLN A 159 -7.06 -20.60 -4.09
CA GLN A 159 -5.74 -20.62 -3.46
C GLN A 159 -5.79 -21.13 -2.02
N ARG A 160 -6.79 -20.70 -1.25
CA ARG A 160 -6.96 -21.16 0.13
C ARG A 160 -7.29 -22.65 0.19
N ARG A 161 -8.15 -23.17 -0.69
CA ARG A 161 -8.43 -24.62 -0.74
C ARG A 161 -7.22 -25.45 -1.17
N GLU A 162 -6.34 -24.90 -2.00
CA GLU A 162 -5.10 -25.56 -2.42
C GLU A 162 -4.07 -25.63 -1.27
N ASN A 163 -3.95 -24.55 -0.48
CA ASN A 163 -2.89 -24.42 0.53
C ASN A 163 -3.31 -24.74 1.98
N ASP A 164 -4.60 -24.79 2.27
CA ASP A 164 -5.16 -25.03 3.61
C ASP A 164 -6.06 -26.27 3.58
N LEU A 165 -5.50 -27.42 3.97
CA LEU A 165 -6.22 -28.70 4.03
C LEU A 165 -7.44 -28.61 4.95
N GLY A 166 -7.33 -27.91 6.09
CA GLY A 166 -8.44 -27.74 7.02
C GLY A 166 -9.62 -27.01 6.36
N TYR A 167 -9.33 -25.93 5.63
CA TYR A 167 -10.33 -25.21 4.85
C TYR A 167 -10.97 -26.10 3.77
N LYS A 168 -10.16 -26.92 3.07
CA LYS A 168 -10.64 -27.86 2.04
C LYS A 168 -11.55 -28.95 2.64
N ILE A 169 -11.14 -29.57 3.75
CA ILE A 169 -11.92 -30.58 4.49
C ILE A 169 -13.24 -29.99 4.97
N LEU A 170 -13.20 -28.85 5.65
CA LEU A 170 -14.39 -28.21 6.20
C LEU A 170 -15.40 -27.84 5.11
N GLY A 171 -14.93 -27.31 3.97
CA GLY A 171 -15.76 -27.04 2.81
C GLY A 171 -16.42 -28.31 2.25
N ASN A 172 -15.66 -29.40 2.15
CA ASN A 172 -16.17 -30.69 1.67
C ASN A 172 -17.20 -31.30 2.64
N LEU A 173 -16.93 -31.30 3.95
CA LEU A 173 -17.85 -31.78 4.97
C LEU A 173 -19.16 -30.99 4.92
N ARG A 174 -19.10 -29.66 4.94
CA ARG A 174 -20.29 -28.81 4.82
C ARG A 174 -21.10 -29.15 3.57
N GLY A 175 -20.45 -29.26 2.41
CA GLY A 175 -21.11 -29.62 1.16
C GLY A 175 -21.78 -31.01 1.20
N ARG A 176 -21.12 -32.00 1.81
CA ARG A 176 -21.68 -33.35 1.99
C ARG A 176 -22.88 -33.34 2.94
N LEU A 177 -22.77 -32.69 4.11
CA LEU A 177 -23.88 -32.59 5.05
C LEU A 177 -25.08 -31.89 4.42
N THR A 178 -24.88 -30.78 3.69
CA THR A 178 -25.99 -30.11 2.98
C THR A 178 -26.71 -31.06 2.01
N LYS A 179 -25.96 -31.91 1.28
CA LYS A 179 -26.56 -32.92 0.39
C LYS A 179 -27.29 -34.02 1.16
N ILE A 180 -26.72 -34.49 2.27
CA ILE A 180 -27.33 -35.53 3.11
C ILE A 180 -28.67 -35.05 3.67
N PHE A 181 -28.72 -33.81 4.16
CA PHE A 181 -29.94 -33.28 4.74
C PHE A 181 -30.97 -32.83 3.70
N ASN A 182 -30.56 -32.43 2.49
CA ASN A 182 -31.44 -32.13 1.35
C ASN A 182 -32.70 -31.29 1.71
N GLY A 183 -32.54 -30.25 2.52
CA GLY A 183 -33.65 -29.39 2.99
C GLY A 183 -34.25 -29.78 4.35
N ASN A 184 -33.91 -30.95 4.89
CA ASN A 184 -34.24 -31.33 6.27
C ASN A 184 -33.36 -30.56 7.28
N PRO A 185 -33.86 -30.37 8.52
CA PRO A 185 -33.12 -29.64 9.54
C PRO A 185 -31.88 -30.41 9.98
N LYS A 186 -30.73 -29.72 9.92
CA LYS A 186 -29.50 -30.12 10.59
C LYS A 186 -29.49 -29.49 11.98
N ASP A 187 -29.34 -30.29 13.03
CA ASP A 187 -29.49 -29.83 14.42
C ASP A 187 -28.44 -28.76 14.79
N LYS A 188 -27.19 -28.97 14.38
CA LYS A 188 -26.05 -28.10 14.72
C LYS A 188 -25.19 -27.77 13.51
N THR A 189 -24.28 -26.81 13.67
CA THR A 189 -23.28 -26.53 12.64
C THR A 189 -22.38 -27.74 12.42
N THR A 190 -21.72 -27.81 11.26
CA THR A 190 -20.83 -28.94 10.95
C THR A 190 -19.73 -29.10 11.99
N MET A 191 -19.19 -28.00 12.54
CA MET A 191 -18.13 -28.07 13.55
C MET A 191 -18.63 -28.59 14.89
N GLU A 192 -19.83 -28.17 15.30
CA GLU A 192 -20.47 -28.68 16.52
C GLU A 192 -20.83 -30.16 16.40
N LEU A 193 -21.27 -30.62 15.21
CA LEU A 193 -21.54 -32.05 14.98
C LEU A 193 -20.26 -32.89 14.97
N THR A 194 -19.16 -32.35 14.43
CA THR A 194 -17.86 -33.03 14.48
C THR A 194 -17.22 -32.98 15.86
N ASP A 195 -17.71 -32.14 16.77
CA ASP A 195 -17.27 -31.94 18.16
C ASP A 195 -15.74 -31.80 18.35
N CYS A 196 -15.10 -31.04 17.47
CA CYS A 196 -13.68 -30.71 17.57
C CYS A 196 -13.35 -29.45 16.78
N THR A 197 -12.10 -28.96 16.88
CA THR A 197 -11.62 -27.91 15.98
C THR A 197 -11.14 -28.50 14.66
N ILE A 198 -11.08 -27.69 13.60
CA ILE A 198 -10.62 -28.16 12.30
C ILE A 198 -9.14 -28.55 12.34
N GLU A 199 -8.34 -27.87 13.15
CA GLU A 199 -6.93 -28.16 13.37
C GLU A 199 -6.75 -29.53 14.06
N PHE A 200 -7.58 -29.81 15.07
CA PHE A 200 -7.61 -31.11 15.73
C PHE A 200 -8.02 -32.21 14.75
N LEU A 201 -9.09 -32.01 13.99
CA LEU A 201 -9.58 -33.00 13.03
C LEU A 201 -8.53 -33.34 11.98
N VAL A 202 -7.83 -32.34 11.43
CA VAL A 202 -6.73 -32.55 10.49
C VAL A 202 -5.62 -33.39 11.13
N LYS A 203 -5.22 -33.08 12.37
CA LYS A 203 -4.20 -33.85 13.09
C LYS A 203 -4.64 -35.29 13.34
N TYR A 204 -5.89 -35.48 13.77
CA TYR A 204 -6.48 -36.79 13.99
C TYR A 204 -6.52 -37.63 12.70
N LEU A 205 -6.95 -37.05 11.58
CA LEU A 205 -6.98 -37.73 10.28
C LEU A 205 -5.56 -38.08 9.79
N ARG A 206 -4.57 -37.20 9.97
CA ARG A 206 -3.17 -37.48 9.63
C ARG A 206 -2.61 -38.68 10.38
N ASN A 207 -3.01 -38.88 11.64
CA ASN A 207 -2.61 -40.06 12.41
C ASN A 207 -3.20 -41.38 11.85
N GLY A 208 -4.27 -41.29 11.06
CA GLY A 208 -4.88 -42.44 10.39
C GLY A 208 -4.35 -42.69 8.98
N TYR A 209 -3.42 -41.87 8.47
CA TYR A 209 -2.87 -42.04 7.12
C TYR A 209 -2.14 -43.37 6.97
N TYR A 210 -2.23 -43.92 5.76
CA TYR A 210 -1.56 -45.16 5.37
C TYR A 210 -1.29 -45.15 3.86
N ASN A 211 -0.47 -46.08 3.38
CA ASN A 211 -0.02 -46.13 1.99
C ASN A 211 0.55 -44.76 1.56
N GLU A 212 0.11 -44.23 0.42
CA GLU A 212 0.60 -42.96 -0.13
C GLU A 212 -0.26 -41.74 0.27
N MET A 213 -1.05 -41.83 1.33
CA MET A 213 -1.87 -40.70 1.79
C MET A 213 -1.03 -39.51 2.22
N LYS A 214 -1.33 -38.35 1.65
CA LYS A 214 -0.72 -37.06 1.97
C LYS A 214 -1.79 -35.99 1.91
N ASP A 215 -1.54 -34.83 2.49
CA ASP A 215 -2.51 -33.73 2.48
C ASP A 215 -2.90 -33.29 1.06
N ASP A 216 -1.91 -33.26 0.17
CA ASP A 216 -2.06 -32.78 -1.22
C ASP A 216 -2.99 -33.65 -2.07
N ASN A 217 -3.05 -34.96 -1.79
CA ASN A 217 -3.89 -35.92 -2.52
C ASN A 217 -5.25 -36.18 -1.84
N TYR A 218 -5.65 -35.34 -0.88
CA TYR A 218 -7.00 -35.34 -0.32
C TYR A 218 -8.04 -35.03 -1.40
N GLY A 219 -9.03 -35.92 -1.52
CA GLY A 219 -10.11 -35.85 -2.51
C GLY A 219 -9.78 -36.49 -3.86
N THR A 220 -8.53 -36.90 -4.10
CA THR A 220 -8.12 -37.65 -5.31
C THR A 220 -7.69 -39.07 -4.95
N TYR A 221 -6.82 -39.24 -3.96
CA TYR A 221 -6.35 -40.55 -3.51
C TYR A 221 -7.13 -41.07 -2.29
N TRP A 222 -7.43 -40.18 -1.34
CA TRP A 222 -8.15 -40.54 -0.12
C TRP A 222 -9.28 -39.56 0.21
N VAL A 223 -10.24 -40.05 0.98
CA VAL A 223 -11.44 -39.32 1.42
C VAL A 223 -11.68 -39.56 2.90
N ILE A 224 -12.48 -38.69 3.51
CA ILE A 224 -13.01 -38.94 4.85
C ILE A 224 -14.23 -39.86 4.71
N ASP A 225 -14.21 -40.95 5.46
CA ASP A 225 -15.27 -41.95 5.59
C ASP A 225 -15.77 -42.02 7.04
N HIS A 226 -16.92 -42.65 7.25
CA HIS A 226 -17.47 -42.93 8.57
C HIS A 226 -17.23 -44.38 8.98
N ILE A 227 -16.60 -44.63 10.13
CA ILE A 227 -16.34 -45.98 10.66
C ILE A 227 -17.65 -46.77 10.72
N ILE A 228 -18.66 -46.22 11.39
CA ILE A 228 -20.05 -46.66 11.32
C ILE A 228 -20.72 -45.90 10.17
N PRO A 229 -21.17 -46.57 9.09
CA PRO A 229 -21.76 -45.90 7.93
C PRO A 229 -22.98 -45.04 8.26
N CYS A 230 -23.09 -43.87 7.63
CA CYS A 230 -24.23 -42.96 7.81
C CYS A 230 -25.59 -43.63 7.58
N ALA A 231 -25.66 -44.61 6.66
CA ALA A 231 -26.88 -45.33 6.32
C ALA A 231 -27.48 -46.14 7.49
N LEU A 232 -26.71 -46.37 8.55
CA LEU A 232 -27.16 -47.09 9.75
C LEU A 232 -27.71 -46.15 10.83
N PHE A 233 -27.59 -44.84 10.64
CA PHE A 233 -28.10 -43.84 11.57
C PHE A 233 -29.44 -43.31 11.08
N ASP A 234 -30.41 -43.19 11.99
CA ASP A 234 -31.58 -42.34 11.75
C ASP A 234 -31.18 -40.87 11.92
N LEU A 235 -30.87 -40.20 10.81
CA LEU A 235 -30.42 -38.81 10.79
C LEU A 235 -31.55 -37.79 11.04
N THR A 236 -32.80 -38.23 11.24
CA THR A 236 -33.86 -37.35 11.75
C THR A 236 -33.72 -37.09 13.25
N ASN A 237 -33.03 -38.00 13.97
CA ASN A 237 -32.73 -37.87 15.38
C ASN A 237 -31.44 -37.05 15.60
N PRO A 238 -31.51 -35.92 16.35
CA PRO A 238 -30.34 -35.09 16.66
C PRO A 238 -29.17 -35.84 17.31
N GLU A 239 -29.44 -36.80 18.20
CA GLU A 239 -28.38 -37.56 18.88
C GLU A 239 -27.67 -38.51 17.90
N HIS A 240 -28.39 -39.13 16.98
CA HIS A 240 -27.79 -39.90 15.90
C HIS A 240 -26.99 -39.03 14.94
N GLN A 241 -27.43 -37.79 14.65
CA GLN A 241 -26.61 -36.85 13.86
C GLN A 241 -25.26 -36.59 14.55
N LYS A 242 -25.27 -36.30 15.87
CA LYS A 242 -24.04 -36.08 16.63
C LYS A 242 -23.13 -37.29 16.57
N ILE A 243 -23.63 -38.48 16.91
CA ILE A 243 -22.82 -39.71 16.91
C ILE A 243 -22.29 -40.02 15.51
N CYS A 244 -23.13 -39.89 14.48
CA CYS A 244 -22.74 -40.16 13.10
C CYS A 244 -21.59 -39.25 12.66
N PHE A 245 -21.65 -37.95 12.93
CA PHE A 245 -20.70 -36.98 12.40
C PHE A 245 -19.56 -36.62 13.35
N HIS A 246 -19.57 -37.14 14.58
CA HIS A 246 -18.52 -36.94 15.58
C HIS A 246 -17.15 -37.39 15.05
N TRP A 247 -16.08 -36.67 15.40
CA TRP A 247 -14.73 -36.95 14.90
C TRP A 247 -14.25 -38.38 15.15
N THR A 248 -14.67 -39.03 16.24
CA THR A 248 -14.33 -40.44 16.54
C THR A 248 -14.94 -41.42 15.56
N ASN A 249 -16.03 -41.06 14.87
CA ASN A 249 -16.62 -41.88 13.83
C ASN A 249 -16.03 -41.58 12.45
N LEU A 250 -15.10 -40.62 12.33
CA LEU A 250 -14.45 -40.30 11.06
C LEU A 250 -13.12 -41.05 10.92
N GLN A 251 -12.78 -41.43 9.69
CA GLN A 251 -11.50 -42.05 9.35
C GLN A 251 -11.05 -41.64 7.94
N PRO A 252 -9.73 -41.56 7.67
CA PRO A 252 -9.25 -41.47 6.30
C PRO A 252 -9.28 -42.86 5.64
N LEU A 253 -9.81 -42.95 4.42
CA LEU A 253 -9.72 -44.16 3.59
C LEU A 253 -9.30 -43.79 2.17
N THR A 254 -8.57 -44.69 1.50
CA THR A 254 -8.35 -44.54 0.06
C THR A 254 -9.70 -44.59 -0.66
N TRP A 255 -9.77 -44.01 -1.86
CA TRP A 255 -11.01 -44.09 -2.63
C TRP A 255 -11.44 -45.53 -2.89
N GLN A 256 -10.47 -46.41 -3.17
CA GLN A 256 -10.67 -47.85 -3.38
C GLN A 256 -11.24 -48.52 -2.12
N ASP A 257 -10.59 -48.33 -0.97
CA ASP A 257 -11.03 -48.91 0.30
C ASP A 257 -12.41 -48.42 0.71
N ASN A 258 -12.69 -47.12 0.54
CA ASN A 258 -14.00 -46.54 0.81
C ASN A 258 -15.10 -47.16 -0.07
N ASN A 259 -14.80 -47.38 -1.36
CA ASN A 259 -15.73 -48.03 -2.28
C ASN A 259 -15.96 -49.51 -1.93
N ASP A 260 -14.91 -50.23 -1.53
CA ASP A 260 -14.98 -51.63 -1.15
C ASP A 260 -15.71 -51.85 0.19
N LYS A 261 -15.53 -50.91 1.13
CA LYS A 261 -16.22 -50.89 2.42
C LYS A 261 -17.72 -50.71 2.26
N GLY A 262 -18.15 -49.67 1.54
CA GLY A 262 -19.57 -49.32 1.42
C GLY A 262 -20.23 -49.21 2.80
N THR A 263 -21.28 -50.01 3.03
CA THR A 263 -22.05 -50.04 4.29
C THR A 263 -21.67 -51.19 5.24
N LYS A 264 -20.58 -51.92 4.97
CA LYS A 264 -20.14 -53.06 5.78
C LYS A 264 -19.52 -52.57 7.10
N LEU A 265 -19.91 -53.18 8.21
CA LEU A 265 -19.37 -52.90 9.56
C LEU A 265 -18.10 -53.69 9.87
N ASP A 266 -17.98 -54.88 9.31
CA ASP A 266 -16.89 -55.83 9.51
C ASP A 266 -15.79 -55.70 8.45
N TRP A 267 -15.87 -54.68 7.58
CA TRP A 267 -14.85 -54.43 6.59
C TRP A 267 -13.49 -54.21 7.26
N LYS A 268 -12.50 -54.96 6.79
CA LYS A 268 -11.11 -54.81 7.21
C LYS A 268 -10.28 -54.39 6.02
N ARG A 269 -9.35 -53.49 6.27
CA ARG A 269 -8.35 -53.07 5.30
C ARG A 269 -7.51 -54.29 4.89
N ASN A 270 -7.35 -54.48 3.59
CA ASN A 270 -6.44 -55.49 3.07
C ASN A 270 -4.99 -55.05 3.38
N SER A 271 -4.32 -55.74 4.29
CA SER A 271 -2.99 -55.42 4.78
C SER A 271 -1.83 -55.77 3.82
N ASN A 272 -2.09 -55.93 2.52
CA ASN A 272 -1.09 -56.38 1.54
C ASN A 272 -0.18 -55.24 1.01
N THR A 273 0.05 -54.19 1.80
CA THR A 273 0.98 -53.11 1.40
C THR A 273 1.60 -52.44 2.63
N THR A 274 2.15 -53.24 3.54
CA THR A 274 3.11 -52.74 4.53
C THR A 274 4.48 -52.61 3.89
N GLU A 275 4.78 -51.45 3.32
CA GLU A 275 6.12 -50.89 3.49
C GLU A 275 6.03 -49.88 4.63
N GLN A 276 6.52 -50.33 5.80
CA GLN A 276 6.85 -49.45 6.90
C GLN A 276 7.98 -48.53 6.42
N ILE A 277 7.69 -47.24 6.25
CA ILE A 277 8.74 -46.22 6.10
C ILE A 277 9.18 -45.83 7.53
N PRO A 278 10.51 -45.71 7.81
CA PRO A 278 11.06 -45.41 9.14
C PRO A 278 10.54 -44.13 9.79
#